data_AF-A0A8H6AHZ0-F1
#
_entry.id   AF-A0A8H6AHZ0-F1
#
_cell.length_a   1.000
_cell.length_b   1.000
_cell.length_c   1.000
_cell.angle_alpha   90.00
_cell.angle_beta   90.00
_cell.angle_gamma   90.00
#
_symmetry.space_group_name_H-M   'P 1'
#
loop_
_entity.id
_entity.type
_entity.pdbx_description
1 polymer ?
#
loop_
_entity_poly.entity_id
_entity_poly.type
_entity_poly.pdbx_seq_one_letter_code
_entity_poly.pdbx_strand_id
1 'polypeptide(L)'
;MSLGFSIGDFIAVGEVITTLIEGLRETGGSKSDYQELVRELQSLEKALKHVDNISMSKGSMIGLDGVKCAALLCRYPLEEFLKTISKYENTLGSRAPQGIRSVGRKIQWAFTKKDEVQKLLGYLSIHTNSINMMLSTLGLEASDLANKRAEENHSSLRNLIDDTRIDILDTEVSVTTIQDSFVDQSLLASSNQSMLTSLSDVINGEVILPLRSLGDMTTQNL
;
A
#
# COMPACT_ATOMS: atom_id res chain seq x y z
N MET A 1 13.54 -14.54 -16.23
CA MET A 1 13.18 -14.74 -17.64
C MET A 1 11.88 -13.99 -17.86
N SER A 2 11.85 -12.91 -18.65
CA SER A 2 10.58 -12.26 -18.99
C SER A 2 9.90 -13.10 -20.05
N LEU A 3 8.67 -13.57 -19.80
CA LEU A 3 7.97 -14.48 -20.70
C LEU A 3 7.48 -13.84 -22.02
N GLY A 4 7.94 -12.64 -22.39
CA GLY A 4 7.69 -12.03 -23.70
C GLY A 4 6.25 -11.62 -23.97
N PHE A 5 5.41 -11.54 -22.94
CA PHE A 5 4.00 -11.16 -23.06
C PHE A 5 3.82 -9.65 -23.00
N SER A 6 2.92 -9.13 -23.83
CA SER A 6 2.57 -7.70 -23.93
C SER A 6 1.16 -7.43 -23.41
N ILE A 7 0.88 -6.18 -23.05
CA ILE A 7 -0.48 -5.67 -22.77
C ILE A 7 -1.43 -6.01 -23.94
N GLY A 8 -0.91 -6.03 -25.18
CA GLY A 8 -1.66 -6.40 -26.37
C GLY A 8 -2.24 -7.82 -26.33
N ASP A 9 -1.61 -8.76 -25.63
CA ASP A 9 -2.09 -10.14 -25.56
C ASP A 9 -3.34 -10.25 -24.68
N PHE A 10 -3.45 -9.45 -23.62
CA PHE A 10 -4.63 -9.42 -22.75
C PHE A 10 -5.83 -8.74 -23.42
N ILE A 11 -5.57 -7.68 -24.19
CA ILE A 11 -6.60 -7.00 -25.00
C ILE A 11 -7.20 -7.97 -26.01
N ALA A 12 -6.36 -8.72 -26.73
CA ALA A 12 -6.80 -9.72 -27.70
C ALA A 12 -7.69 -10.81 -27.06
N VAL A 13 -7.36 -11.28 -25.85
CA VAL A 13 -8.22 -12.22 -25.11
C VAL A 13 -9.56 -11.58 -24.75
N GLY A 14 -9.57 -10.32 -24.30
CA GLY A 14 -10.79 -9.58 -23.99
C GLY A 14 -11.73 -9.41 -25.19
N GLU A 15 -11.18 -9.14 -26.38
CA GLU A 15 -11.95 -9.07 -27.63
C GLU A 15 -12.60 -10.41 -28.00
N VAL A 16 -11.86 -11.51 -27.84
CA VAL A 16 -12.40 -12.87 -28.08
C VAL A 16 -13.52 -13.18 -27.09
N ILE A 17 -13.36 -12.85 -25.80
CA ILE A 17 -14.40 -13.05 -24.79
C ILE A 17 -15.66 -12.26 -25.12
N THR A 18 -15.50 -10.98 -25.52
CA THR A 18 -16.63 -10.11 -25.88
C THR A 18 -17.40 -10.67 -27.07
N THR A 19 -16.68 -11.07 -28.12
CA THR A 19 -17.27 -11.69 -29.32
C THR A 19 -18.05 -12.96 -28.98
N LEU A 20 -17.52 -13.79 -28.08
CA LEU A 20 -18.20 -15.01 -27.63
C LEU A 20 -19.48 -14.72 -26.84
N ILE A 21 -19.46 -13.72 -25.95
CA ILE A 21 -20.65 -13.32 -25.19
C ILE A 21 -21.77 -12.87 -26.12
N GLU A 22 -21.44 -12.05 -27.13
CA GLU A 22 -22.41 -11.57 -28.13
C GLU A 22 -22.99 -12.73 -28.94
N GLY A 23 -22.14 -13.59 -29.51
CA GLY A 23 -22.57 -14.76 -30.29
C GLY A 23 -23.45 -15.74 -29.50
N LEU A 24 -23.13 -16.00 -28.22
CA LEU A 24 -23.93 -16.87 -27.35
C LEU A 24 -25.31 -16.26 -27.03
N ARG A 25 -25.38 -14.95 -26.83
CA ARG A 25 -26.65 -14.24 -26.56
C ARG A 25 -27.58 -14.29 -27.77
N GLU A 26 -27.05 -14.13 -28.98
CA GLU A 26 -27.83 -14.16 -30.22
C GLU A 26 -28.34 -15.56 -30.60
N THR A 27 -27.52 -16.59 -30.36
CA THR A 27 -27.81 -17.98 -30.78
C THR A 27 -28.62 -18.76 -29.76
N GLY A 28 -28.36 -18.53 -28.48
CA GLY A 28 -28.80 -19.39 -27.39
C GLY A 28 -29.62 -18.70 -26.28
N GLY A 29 -29.71 -17.36 -26.31
CA GLY A 29 -30.33 -16.45 -25.35
C GLY A 29 -30.98 -17.03 -24.09
N SER A 30 -32.06 -17.81 -24.21
CA SER A 30 -32.84 -18.30 -23.06
C SER A 30 -32.43 -19.66 -22.47
N LYS A 31 -31.50 -20.42 -23.07
CA LYS A 31 -31.11 -21.73 -22.50
C LYS A 31 -30.12 -21.56 -21.34
N SER A 32 -30.33 -22.33 -20.27
CA SER A 32 -29.54 -22.33 -19.03
C SER A 32 -28.04 -22.42 -19.29
N ASP A 33 -27.62 -23.36 -20.13
CA ASP A 33 -26.21 -23.72 -20.34
C ASP A 33 -25.45 -22.58 -21.03
N TYR A 34 -26.11 -21.82 -21.92
CA TYR A 34 -25.50 -20.66 -22.56
C TYR A 34 -25.40 -19.48 -21.61
N GLN A 35 -26.43 -19.26 -20.79
CA GLN A 35 -26.39 -18.23 -19.76
C GLN A 35 -25.30 -18.52 -18.73
N GLU A 36 -25.07 -19.80 -18.41
CA GLU A 36 -23.97 -20.22 -17.54
C GLU A 36 -22.61 -19.95 -18.17
N LEU A 37 -22.41 -20.32 -19.43
CA LEU A 37 -21.17 -20.01 -20.14
C LEU A 37 -20.93 -18.50 -20.28
N VAL A 38 -21.97 -17.71 -20.54
CA VAL A 38 -21.88 -16.24 -20.57
C VAL A 38 -21.44 -15.69 -19.21
N ARG A 39 -22.00 -16.19 -18.10
CA ARG A 39 -21.56 -15.77 -16.76
C ARG A 39 -20.10 -16.12 -16.51
N GLU A 40 -19.67 -17.31 -16.91
CA GLU A 40 -18.27 -17.73 -16.71
C GLU A 40 -17.30 -16.89 -17.56
N LEU A 41 -17.66 -16.58 -18.81
CA LEU A 41 -16.90 -15.68 -19.67
C LEU A 41 -16.75 -14.28 -19.07
N GLN A 42 -17.82 -13.74 -18.47
CA GLN A 42 -17.78 -12.47 -17.76
C GLN A 42 -16.91 -12.52 -16.49
N SER A 43 -16.92 -13.65 -15.77
CA SER A 43 -16.04 -13.86 -14.61
C SER A 43 -14.57 -13.88 -15.03
N LEU A 44 -14.25 -14.57 -16.13
CA LEU A 44 -12.90 -14.56 -16.69
C LEU A 44 -12.49 -13.16 -17.13
N GLU A 45 -13.35 -12.41 -17.84
CA GLU A 45 -13.06 -11.04 -18.26
C GLU A 45 -12.68 -10.14 -17.07
N LYS A 46 -13.43 -10.25 -15.96
CA LYS A 46 -13.13 -9.53 -14.72
C LYS A 46 -11.78 -9.94 -14.14
N ALA A 47 -11.50 -11.23 -14.07
CA ALA A 47 -10.22 -11.74 -13.56
C ALA A 47 -9.05 -11.21 -14.40
N LEU A 48 -9.15 -11.24 -15.73
CA LEU A 48 -8.13 -10.71 -16.65
C LEU A 48 -7.90 -9.20 -16.46
N LYS A 49 -8.97 -8.41 -16.29
CA LYS A 49 -8.86 -6.98 -15.95
C LYS A 49 -8.14 -6.73 -14.63
N HIS A 50 -8.33 -7.60 -13.63
CA HIS A 50 -7.59 -7.48 -12.36
C HIS A 50 -6.09 -7.76 -12.55
N VAL A 51 -5.74 -8.77 -13.35
CA VAL A 51 -4.34 -9.07 -13.68
C VAL A 51 -3.66 -7.89 -14.38
N ASP A 52 -4.35 -7.26 -15.34
CA ASP A 52 -3.83 -6.11 -16.09
C ASP A 52 -3.59 -4.89 -15.18
N ASN A 53 -4.58 -4.56 -14.33
CA ASN A 53 -4.46 -3.46 -13.37
C ASN A 53 -3.27 -3.64 -12.40
N ILE A 54 -3.05 -4.86 -11.91
CA ILE A 54 -1.90 -5.16 -11.03
C ILE A 54 -0.59 -5.01 -11.81
N SER A 55 -0.55 -5.41 -13.08
CA SER A 55 0.64 -5.25 -13.92
C SER A 55 1.03 -3.80 -14.20
N MET A 56 0.07 -2.87 -14.18
CA MET A 56 0.35 -1.44 -14.36
C MET A 56 0.87 -0.77 -13.07
N SER A 57 0.70 -1.41 -11.91
CA SER A 57 1.26 -0.94 -10.65
C SER A 57 2.79 -1.10 -10.65
N LYS A 58 3.52 -0.06 -10.23
CA LYS A 58 5.01 -0.02 -10.24
C LYS A 58 5.69 -0.99 -9.26
N GLY A 59 4.93 -1.86 -8.58
CA GLY A 59 5.46 -2.87 -7.67
C GLY A 59 5.69 -4.21 -8.36
N SER A 60 6.94 -4.70 -8.36
CA SER A 60 7.25 -6.07 -8.79
C SER A 60 6.68 -7.07 -7.77
N MET A 61 5.45 -7.55 -7.98
CA MET A 61 4.90 -8.68 -7.23
C MET A 61 5.56 -9.98 -7.70
N ILE A 62 6.28 -10.65 -6.79
CA ILE A 62 6.79 -12.02 -7.01
C ILE A 62 5.58 -12.90 -7.35
N GLY A 63 5.65 -13.70 -8.42
CA GLY A 63 4.55 -14.59 -8.82
C GLY A 63 3.53 -13.98 -9.80
N LEU A 64 3.57 -12.68 -10.08
CA LEU A 64 2.71 -12.04 -11.08
C LEU A 64 2.86 -12.66 -12.49
N ASP A 65 4.08 -13.08 -12.85
CA ASP A 65 4.35 -13.74 -14.14
C ASP A 65 3.60 -15.07 -14.27
N GLY A 66 3.43 -15.82 -13.18
CA GLY A 66 2.64 -17.05 -13.17
C GLY A 66 1.15 -16.78 -13.43
N VAL A 67 0.61 -15.73 -12.83
CA VAL A 67 -0.78 -15.31 -13.04
C VAL A 67 -1.01 -14.85 -14.49
N LYS A 68 -0.07 -14.07 -15.03
CA LYS A 68 -0.09 -13.65 -16.45
C LYS A 68 -0.07 -14.85 -17.39
N CYS A 69 0.79 -15.84 -17.11
CA CYS A 69 0.87 -17.05 -17.91
C CYS A 69 -0.47 -17.81 -17.90
N ALA A 70 -1.06 -18.03 -16.73
CA ALA A 70 -2.34 -18.73 -16.61
C ALA A 70 -3.50 -17.99 -17.29
N ALA A 71 -3.51 -16.67 -17.20
CA ALA A 71 -4.46 -15.80 -17.90
C ALA A 71 -4.36 -15.97 -19.43
N LEU A 72 -3.14 -15.99 -19.98
CA LEU A 72 -2.92 -16.12 -21.43
C LEU A 72 -3.26 -17.51 -21.97
N LEU A 73 -3.11 -18.56 -21.16
CA LEU A 73 -3.51 -19.91 -21.54
C LEU A 73 -5.02 -20.03 -21.82
N CYS A 74 -5.84 -19.13 -21.30
CA CYS A 74 -7.28 -19.10 -21.60
C CYS A 74 -7.58 -18.73 -23.06
N ARG A 75 -6.65 -18.11 -23.79
CA ARG A 75 -6.85 -17.69 -25.18
C ARG A 75 -7.15 -18.86 -26.12
N TYR A 76 -6.36 -19.92 -26.02
CA TYR A 76 -6.45 -21.08 -26.91
C TYR A 76 -7.85 -21.74 -26.94
N PRO A 77 -8.45 -22.13 -25.80
CA PRO A 77 -9.77 -22.76 -25.80
C PRO A 77 -10.89 -21.80 -26.21
N LEU A 78 -10.74 -20.49 -25.94
CA LEU A 78 -11.67 -19.48 -26.41
C LEU A 78 -11.64 -19.36 -27.95
N GLU A 79 -10.45 -19.30 -28.54
CA GLU A 79 -10.28 -19.27 -30.00
C GLU A 79 -10.74 -20.58 -30.66
N GLU A 80 -10.44 -21.73 -30.05
CA GLU A 80 -10.90 -23.03 -30.54
C GLU A 80 -12.43 -23.13 -30.54
N PHE A 81 -13.08 -22.62 -29.48
CA PHE A 81 -14.52 -22.54 -29.40
C PHE A 81 -15.09 -21.54 -30.43
N LEU A 82 -14.48 -20.37 -30.60
CA LEU A 82 -14.86 -19.38 -31.60
C LEU A 82 -14.77 -19.94 -33.03
N LYS A 83 -13.70 -20.69 -33.33
CA LYS A 83 -13.54 -21.44 -34.58
C LYS A 83 -14.59 -22.53 -34.75
N THR A 84 -15.03 -23.14 -33.65
CA THR A 84 -16.09 -24.16 -33.68
C THR A 84 -17.45 -23.54 -33.98
N ILE A 85 -17.80 -22.41 -33.35
CA ILE A 85 -19.08 -21.72 -33.60
C ILE A 85 -19.12 -21.04 -34.99
N SER A 86 -18.01 -20.46 -35.47
CA SER A 86 -17.93 -19.75 -36.76
C SER A 86 -18.06 -20.68 -37.98
N LYS A 87 -17.75 -21.98 -37.85
CA LYS A 87 -18.09 -22.99 -38.87
C LYS A 87 -19.58 -23.06 -39.16
N TYR A 88 -20.42 -22.69 -38.19
CA TYR A 88 -21.87 -22.61 -38.36
C TYR A 88 -22.31 -21.24 -38.89
N GLU A 89 -21.47 -20.21 -38.73
CA GLU A 89 -21.67 -18.83 -39.23
C GLU A 89 -21.34 -18.65 -40.72
N ASN A 90 -20.32 -19.33 -41.26
CA ASN A 90 -20.02 -19.29 -42.70
C ASN A 90 -21.14 -19.88 -43.58
N THR A 91 -22.13 -20.53 -42.97
CA THR A 91 -23.35 -20.94 -43.66
C THR A 91 -24.47 -19.90 -43.58
N LEU A 92 -24.26 -18.79 -42.86
CA LEU A 92 -25.23 -17.73 -42.60
C LEU A 92 -25.00 -16.46 -43.43
N GLY A 93 -23.76 -16.05 -43.73
CA GLY A 93 -23.44 -14.95 -44.65
C GLY A 93 -24.12 -13.61 -44.35
N SER A 94 -23.77 -12.55 -45.09
CA SER A 94 -24.37 -11.19 -44.97
C SER A 94 -25.84 -11.11 -45.41
N ARG A 95 -26.52 -12.26 -45.58
CA ARG A 95 -27.90 -12.43 -46.04
C ARG A 95 -28.64 -13.51 -45.26
N ALA A 96 -28.38 -13.61 -43.95
CA ALA A 96 -29.02 -14.63 -43.11
C ALA A 96 -30.56 -14.53 -43.16
N PRO A 97 -31.30 -15.64 -43.38
CA PRO A 97 -32.75 -15.60 -43.50
C PRO A 97 -33.39 -15.30 -42.14
N GLN A 98 -34.22 -14.25 -42.09
CA GLN A 98 -35.12 -13.99 -40.96
C GLN A 98 -36.23 -15.05 -40.91
N GLY A 99 -36.56 -15.55 -39.72
CA GLY A 99 -37.65 -16.54 -39.50
C GLY A 99 -37.21 -17.99 -39.21
N ILE A 100 -38.15 -18.94 -39.25
CA ILE A 100 -38.10 -20.34 -38.74
C ILE A 100 -36.84 -21.14 -39.16
N ARG A 101 -36.16 -20.80 -40.26
CA ARG A 101 -34.89 -21.43 -40.67
C ARG A 101 -33.69 -21.08 -39.76
N SER A 102 -33.65 -19.88 -39.18
CA SER A 102 -32.62 -19.51 -38.19
C SER A 102 -32.80 -20.32 -36.90
N VAL A 103 -34.06 -20.57 -36.53
CA VAL A 103 -34.44 -21.40 -35.37
C VAL A 103 -34.00 -22.85 -35.58
N GLY A 104 -34.20 -23.43 -36.77
CA GLY A 104 -33.75 -24.79 -37.07
C GLY A 104 -32.23 -25.02 -36.94
N ARG A 105 -31.40 -24.04 -37.34
CA ARG A 105 -29.94 -24.15 -37.19
C ARG A 105 -29.43 -23.81 -35.79
N LYS A 106 -30.11 -22.91 -35.07
CA LYS A 106 -29.89 -22.70 -33.62
C LYS A 106 -30.21 -23.98 -32.83
N ILE A 107 -31.27 -24.69 -33.22
CA ILE A 107 -31.62 -26.01 -32.68
C ILE A 107 -30.52 -27.02 -33.03
N GLN A 108 -30.08 -27.12 -34.29
CA GLN A 108 -29.01 -28.05 -34.68
C GLN A 108 -27.72 -27.82 -33.89
N TRP A 109 -27.26 -26.58 -33.75
CA TRP A 109 -26.08 -26.26 -32.93
C TRP A 109 -26.29 -26.67 -31.47
N ALA A 110 -27.44 -26.34 -30.89
CA ALA A 110 -27.74 -26.69 -29.50
C ALA A 110 -27.84 -28.20 -29.22
N PHE A 111 -28.30 -28.99 -30.19
CA PHE A 111 -28.40 -30.45 -30.05
C PHE A 111 -27.06 -31.16 -30.27
N THR A 112 -26.17 -30.64 -31.12
CA THR A 112 -24.91 -31.32 -31.46
C THR A 112 -23.74 -30.94 -30.54
N LYS A 113 -23.86 -29.84 -29.77
CA LYS A 113 -22.68 -29.21 -29.15
C LYS A 113 -22.84 -28.84 -27.67
N LYS A 114 -23.84 -29.40 -26.96
CA LYS A 114 -23.94 -29.28 -25.49
C LYS A 114 -22.62 -29.68 -24.80
N ASP A 115 -21.97 -30.73 -25.29
CA ASP A 115 -20.70 -31.21 -24.74
C ASP A 115 -19.55 -30.21 -24.92
N GLU A 116 -19.50 -29.45 -26.02
CA GLU A 116 -18.47 -28.41 -26.21
C GLU A 116 -18.70 -27.22 -25.28
N VAL A 117 -19.97 -26.85 -25.04
CA VAL A 117 -20.32 -25.79 -24.09
C VAL A 117 -19.90 -26.20 -22.67
N GLN A 118 -20.23 -27.42 -22.27
CA GLN A 118 -19.86 -27.95 -20.96
C GLN A 118 -18.34 -28.13 -20.81
N LYS A 119 -17.65 -28.56 -21.87
CA LYS A 119 -16.18 -28.66 -21.90
C LYS A 119 -15.53 -27.28 -21.75
N LEU A 120 -15.98 -26.28 -22.51
CA LEU A 120 -15.46 -24.92 -22.38
C LEU A 120 -15.79 -24.35 -20.99
N LEU A 121 -17.02 -24.52 -20.51
CA LEU A 121 -17.43 -24.06 -19.19
C LEU A 121 -16.53 -24.66 -18.08
N GLY A 122 -16.31 -25.97 -18.11
CA GLY A 122 -15.43 -26.64 -17.13
C GLY A 122 -13.98 -26.14 -17.21
N TYR A 123 -13.46 -25.95 -18.42
CA TYR A 123 -12.13 -25.38 -18.61
C TYR A 123 -12.06 -23.96 -18.05
N LEU A 124 -12.97 -23.07 -18.45
CA LEU A 124 -12.97 -21.68 -18.01
C LEU A 124 -13.13 -21.59 -16.49
N SER A 125 -14.03 -22.37 -15.90
CA SER A 125 -14.23 -22.38 -14.44
C SER A 125 -12.96 -22.75 -13.67
N ILE A 126 -12.24 -23.79 -14.10
CA ILE A 126 -10.96 -24.20 -13.48
C ILE A 126 -9.93 -23.07 -13.61
N HIS A 127 -9.80 -22.47 -14.79
CA HIS A 127 -8.81 -21.43 -15.03
C HIS A 127 -9.13 -20.11 -14.33
N THR A 128 -10.39 -19.64 -14.39
CA THR A 128 -10.87 -18.46 -13.65
C THR A 128 -10.63 -18.63 -12.16
N ASN A 129 -10.98 -19.79 -11.59
CA ASN A 129 -10.76 -20.07 -10.17
C ASN A 129 -9.27 -20.10 -9.81
N SER A 130 -8.43 -20.70 -10.65
CA SER A 130 -6.98 -20.72 -10.47
C SER A 130 -6.39 -19.30 -10.48
N ILE A 131 -6.78 -18.47 -11.45
CA ILE A 131 -6.36 -17.05 -11.54
C ILE A 131 -6.77 -16.30 -10.26
N ASN A 132 -8.03 -16.41 -9.84
CA ASN A 132 -8.52 -15.75 -8.64
C ASN A 132 -7.81 -16.22 -7.36
N MET A 133 -7.48 -17.52 -7.26
CA MET A 133 -6.73 -18.06 -6.13
C MET A 133 -5.32 -17.49 -6.11
N MET A 134 -4.61 -17.48 -7.25
CA MET A 134 -3.27 -16.90 -7.32
C MET A 134 -3.29 -15.40 -7.00
N LEU A 135 -4.26 -14.64 -7.51
CA LEU A 135 -4.45 -13.23 -7.18
C LEU A 135 -4.66 -13.02 -5.68
N SER A 136 -5.45 -13.89 -5.04
CA SER A 136 -5.69 -13.85 -3.60
C SER A 136 -4.41 -14.13 -2.81
N THR A 137 -3.63 -15.15 -3.21
CA THR A 137 -2.34 -15.47 -2.60
C THR A 137 -1.37 -14.29 -2.71
N LEU A 138 -1.24 -13.67 -3.89
CA LEU A 138 -0.42 -12.48 -4.09
C LEU A 138 -0.86 -11.32 -3.18
N GLY A 139 -2.17 -11.10 -3.06
CA GLY A 139 -2.73 -10.09 -2.17
C GLY A 139 -2.41 -10.34 -0.69
N LEU A 140 -2.47 -11.59 -0.24
CA LEU A 140 -2.10 -11.99 1.12
C LEU A 140 -0.59 -11.79 1.38
N GLU A 141 0.27 -12.21 0.45
CA GLU A 141 1.72 -12.04 0.57
C GLU A 141 2.12 -10.56 0.62
N ALA A 142 1.51 -9.72 -0.21
CA ALA A 142 1.77 -8.27 -0.16
C ALA A 142 1.27 -7.63 1.13
N SER A 143 0.14 -8.11 1.67
CA SER A 143 -0.39 -7.64 2.95
C SER A 143 0.49 -8.05 4.12
N ASP A 144 0.98 -9.30 4.13
CA ASP A 144 1.92 -9.80 5.14
C ASP A 144 3.23 -8.99 5.13
N LEU A 145 3.78 -8.70 3.94
CA LEU A 145 4.97 -7.86 3.81
C LEU A 145 4.72 -6.43 4.31
N ALA A 146 3.56 -5.84 3.99
CA ALA A 146 3.19 -4.52 4.47
C ALA A 146 3.04 -4.50 6.00
N ASN A 147 2.47 -5.56 6.59
CA ASN A 147 2.30 -5.69 8.03
C ASN A 147 3.66 -5.83 8.75
N LYS A 148 4.57 -6.67 8.23
CA LYS A 148 5.95 -6.79 8.76
C LYS A 148 6.68 -5.46 8.77
N ARG A 149 6.60 -4.69 7.68
CA ARG A 149 7.18 -3.34 7.61
C ARG A 149 6.55 -2.38 8.62
N ALA A 150 5.24 -2.47 8.82
CA ALA A 150 4.55 -1.66 9.81
C ALA A 150 5.00 -2.01 11.24
N GLU A 151 5.20 -3.29 11.56
CA GLU A 151 5.72 -3.76 12.85
C GLU A 151 7.18 -3.32 13.08
N GLU A 152 8.03 -3.41 12.05
CA GLU A 152 9.41 -2.90 12.09
C GLU A 152 9.45 -1.39 12.33
N ASN A 153 8.61 -0.63 11.63
CA ASN A 153 8.50 0.81 11.85
C ASN A 153 7.97 1.12 13.26
N HIS A 154 6.97 0.38 13.73
CA HIS A 154 6.40 0.56 15.06
C HIS A 154 7.43 0.28 16.17
N SER A 155 8.20 -0.79 16.04
CA SER A 155 9.28 -1.10 16.99
C SER A 155 10.39 -0.06 16.96
N SER A 156 10.78 0.42 15.78
CA SER A 156 11.78 1.50 15.64
C SER A 156 11.31 2.81 16.29
N LEU A 157 10.05 3.21 16.07
CA LEU A 157 9.46 4.39 16.70
C LEU A 157 9.39 4.25 18.22
N ARG A 158 9.03 3.06 18.71
CA ARG A 158 8.98 2.79 20.16
C ARG A 158 10.35 2.94 20.80
N ASN A 159 11.39 2.38 20.19
CA ASN A 159 12.76 2.52 20.69
C ASN A 159 13.19 3.99 20.74
N LEU A 160 12.91 4.76 19.68
CA LEU A 160 13.21 6.20 19.65
C LEU A 160 12.50 6.97 20.77
N ILE A 161 11.24 6.62 21.07
CA ILE A 161 10.48 7.24 22.17
C ILE A 161 11.12 6.89 23.53
N ASP A 162 11.51 5.62 23.73
CA ASP A 162 12.15 5.18 24.97
C ASP A 162 13.51 5.87 25.16
N ASP A 163 14.32 5.99 24.11
CA ASP A 163 15.59 6.72 24.13
C ASP A 163 15.37 8.21 24.45
N THR A 164 14.44 8.86 23.76
CA THR A 164 14.10 10.28 24.01
C THR A 164 13.63 10.50 25.45
N ARG A 165 12.89 9.54 26.01
CA ARG A 165 12.44 9.62 27.40
C ARG A 165 13.60 9.54 28.39
N ILE A 166 14.59 8.70 28.12
CA ILE A 166 15.80 8.60 28.94
C ILE A 166 16.57 9.93 28.89
N ASP A 167 16.76 10.51 27.71
CA ASP A 167 17.45 11.79 27.55
C ASP A 167 16.75 12.95 28.29
N ILE A 168 15.41 12.96 28.29
CA ILE A 168 14.61 13.94 29.04
C ILE A 168 14.84 13.79 30.55
N LEU A 169 14.85 12.56 31.07
CA LEU A 169 15.08 12.31 32.49
C LEU A 169 16.50 12.72 32.92
N ASP A 170 17.51 12.46 32.08
CA ASP A 170 18.89 12.90 32.34
C ASP A 170 19.02 14.42 32.34
N THR A 171 18.34 15.07 31.41
CA THR A 171 18.25 16.54 31.35
C THR A 171 17.58 17.10 32.61
N GLU A 172 16.50 16.49 33.08
CA GLU A 172 15.79 16.91 34.29
C GLU A 172 16.70 16.82 35.53
N VAL A 173 17.45 15.72 35.68
CA VAL A 173 18.44 15.55 36.77
C VAL A 173 19.58 16.59 36.69
N SER A 174 20.05 16.88 35.49
CA SER A 174 21.08 17.91 35.28
C SER A 174 20.56 19.30 35.67
N VAL A 175 19.31 19.62 35.31
CA VAL A 175 18.67 20.90 35.65
C VAL A 175 18.49 21.05 37.16
N THR A 176 18.04 20.01 37.87
CA THR A 176 17.91 20.07 39.34
C THR A 176 19.27 20.26 40.02
N THR A 177 20.31 19.56 39.54
CA THR A 177 21.68 19.71 40.06
C THR A 177 22.23 21.13 39.87
N ILE A 178 22.00 21.74 38.71
CA ILE A 178 22.38 23.12 38.42
C ILE A 178 21.63 24.08 39.34
N GLN A 179 20.33 23.85 39.55
CA GLN A 179 19.49 24.68 40.42
C GLN A 179 19.98 24.67 41.87
N ASP A 180 20.30 23.49 42.42
CA ASP A 180 20.84 23.35 43.77
C ASP A 180 22.18 24.09 43.91
N SER A 181 23.08 23.90 42.94
CA SER A 181 24.38 24.59 42.90
C SER A 181 24.24 26.11 42.83
N PHE A 182 23.24 26.62 42.10
CA PHE A 182 22.98 28.05 42.01
C PHE A 182 22.48 28.63 43.33
N VAL A 183 21.61 27.91 44.05
CA VAL A 183 21.12 28.32 45.38
C VAL A 183 22.29 28.41 46.38
N ASP A 184 23.18 27.41 46.39
CA ASP A 184 24.38 27.40 47.24
C ASP A 184 25.31 28.58 46.93
N GLN A 185 25.56 28.85 45.64
CA GLN A 185 26.39 29.98 45.22
C GLN A 185 25.76 31.34 45.60
N SER A 186 24.45 31.46 45.48
CA SER A 186 23.70 32.67 45.89
C SER A 186 23.83 32.94 47.40
N LEU A 187 23.71 31.88 48.21
CA LEU A 187 23.93 31.96 49.65
C LEU A 187 25.36 32.43 50.00
N LEU A 188 26.38 31.84 49.36
CA LEU A 188 27.77 32.25 49.56
C LEU A 188 28.02 33.71 49.13
N ALA A 189 27.47 34.12 47.99
CA ALA A 189 27.58 35.50 47.51
C ALA A 189 26.95 36.50 48.49
N SER A 190 25.77 36.18 49.05
CA SER A 190 25.11 37.02 50.05
C SER A 190 25.92 37.15 51.35
N SER A 191 26.52 36.04 51.80
CA SER A 191 27.41 36.02 52.96
C SER A 191 28.65 36.90 52.74
N ASN A 192 29.31 36.74 51.59
CA ASN A 192 30.46 37.56 51.21
C ASN A 192 30.11 39.05 51.12
N GLN A 193 28.94 39.38 50.56
CA GLN A 193 28.47 40.78 50.49
C GLN A 193 28.28 41.38 51.89
N SER A 194 27.71 40.62 52.82
CA SER A 194 27.54 41.05 54.22
C SER A 194 28.89 41.27 54.91
N MET A 195 29.85 40.35 54.72
CA MET A 195 31.20 40.48 55.25
C MET A 195 31.91 41.72 54.69
N LEU A 196 31.82 41.98 53.39
CA LEU A 196 32.41 43.17 52.76
C LEU A 196 31.78 44.46 53.28
N THR A 197 30.47 44.48 53.49
CA THR A 197 29.75 45.62 54.08
C THR A 197 30.27 45.88 55.50
N SER A 198 30.38 44.82 56.32
CA SER A 198 30.90 44.91 57.69
C SER A 198 32.35 45.39 57.72
N LEU A 199 33.20 44.88 56.83
CA LEU A 199 34.60 45.32 56.69
C LEU A 199 34.69 46.80 56.29
N SER A 200 33.84 47.24 55.35
CA SER A 200 33.76 48.64 54.94
C SER A 200 33.39 49.53 56.13
N ASP A 201 32.41 49.13 56.94
CA ASP A 201 32.00 49.87 58.13
C ASP A 201 33.12 49.96 59.17
N VAL A 202 33.83 48.86 59.43
CA VAL A 202 34.99 48.83 60.34
C VAL A 202 36.11 49.73 59.84
N ILE A 203 36.48 49.67 58.55
CA ILE A 203 37.53 50.52 57.98
C ILE A 203 37.14 52.01 58.07
N ASN A 204 35.90 52.34 57.74
CA ASN A 204 35.41 53.71 57.85
C ASN A 204 35.45 54.21 59.30
N GLY A 205 34.97 53.40 60.24
CA GLY A 205 34.85 53.74 61.65
C GLY A 205 36.19 53.82 62.39
N GLU A 206 37.03 52.80 62.26
CA GLU A 206 38.23 52.62 63.08
C GLU A 206 39.50 53.21 62.44
N VAL A 207 39.55 53.30 61.10
CA VAL A 207 40.76 53.76 60.41
C VAL A 207 40.56 55.15 59.83
N ILE A 208 39.52 55.35 59.02
CA ILE A 208 39.37 56.60 58.25
C ILE A 208 38.94 57.77 59.14
N LEU A 209 37.92 57.60 60.00
CA LEU A 209 37.46 58.69 60.87
C LEU A 209 38.56 59.21 61.81
N PRO A 210 39.35 58.37 62.50
CA PRO A 210 40.45 58.85 63.34
C PRO A 210 41.55 59.56 62.54
N LEU A 211 41.92 59.04 61.36
CA LEU A 211 42.92 59.70 60.50
C LEU A 211 42.44 61.08 60.02
N ARG A 212 41.16 61.21 59.66
CA ARG A 212 40.58 62.51 59.28
C ARG A 212 40.59 63.48 60.44
N SER A 213 40.17 63.04 61.63
CA SER A 213 40.24 63.84 62.86
C SER A 213 41.65 64.34 63.16
N LEU A 214 42.67 63.49 62.99
CA LEU A 214 44.08 63.87 63.16
C LEU A 214 44.55 64.93 62.13
N GLY A 215 44.12 64.81 60.87
CA GLY A 215 44.40 65.78 59.81
C GLY A 215 43.74 67.14 60.07
N ASP A 216 42.49 67.13 60.53
CA ASP A 216 41.76 68.36 60.87
C ASP A 216 42.39 69.06 62.09
N MET A 217 42.85 68.31 63.10
CA MET A 217 43.58 68.85 64.24
C MET A 217 44.92 69.50 63.86
N THR A 218 45.63 68.94 62.87
CA THR A 218 46.93 69.46 62.43
C THR A 218 46.80 70.68 61.51
N THR A 219 45.68 70.83 60.81
CA THR A 219 45.38 72.01 59.97
C THR A 219 44.79 73.18 60.76
N GLN A 220 44.14 72.95 61.91
CA GLN A 220 43.67 74.02 62.81
C GLN A 220 44.76 74.64 63.71
N ASN A 221 45.96 74.06 63.77
CA ASN A 221 47.10 74.56 64.57
C ASN A 221 48.17 75.27 63.72
N LEU A 222 47.82 75.73 62.52
CA LEU A 222 48.64 76.55 61.62
C LEU A 222 48.06 77.95 61.45
#